data_AF-A0A8J4SXY3-F1
#
_entry.id   AF-A0A8J4SXY3-F1
#
_cell.length_a   1.000
_cell.length_b   1.000
_cell.length_c   1.000
_cell.angle_alpha   90.00
_cell.angle_beta   90.00
_cell.angle_gamma   90.00
#
_symmetry.space_group_name_H-M   'P 1'
#
loop_
_entity.id
_entity.type
_entity.pdbx_description
1 polymer ?
#
loop_
_entity_poly.entity_id
_entity_poly.type
_entity_poly.pdbx_seq_one_letter_code
_entity_poly.pdbx_strand_id
1 'polypeptide(L)'
;MFHLWNAHDLLRVRYPLFQLKGKLDPFCGCVQIVVSVDRLPTSACWNLCHSLFKAFVVLFPGCNLVRISCQHFRVELRLVYEFPHKPERIIQPIYVVCCDESGTFQTTTDKPPCDVESALKRIGFGIRLLQTLTAESLYSEYGKRYTFLCTEDPNYESLAQVPCRLHRSNFTRFEVYTETPSVIWSKLARELRSTYPDQFEATIWIAFMACTQYEAPLSENRELMYEEMQHMAKANFALGAGGLALLGTATLHAWPEDLGSLTRAMSDTRRLQQMGVMDDTAYR
;
A
#
# COMPACT_ATOMS: atom_id res chain seq x y z
N MET A 1 7.91 -25.21 -18.57
CA MET A 1 7.77 -25.56 -17.14
C MET A 1 7.87 -24.31 -16.26
N PHE A 2 7.26 -24.31 -15.07
CA PHE A 2 7.42 -23.23 -14.07
C PHE A 2 8.61 -23.50 -13.14
N HIS A 3 9.38 -22.46 -12.85
CA HIS A 3 10.46 -22.46 -11.85
C HIS A 3 10.16 -21.39 -10.80
N LEU A 4 9.78 -21.81 -9.59
CA LEU A 4 9.46 -20.90 -8.49
C LEU A 4 10.72 -20.60 -7.68
N TRP A 5 10.92 -19.35 -7.28
CA TRP A 5 12.17 -18.92 -6.63
C TRP A 5 12.05 -18.74 -5.13
N ASN A 6 10.91 -18.22 -4.67
CA ASN A 6 10.71 -17.87 -3.27
C ASN A 6 9.59 -18.70 -2.62
N ALA A 7 9.10 -19.74 -3.29
CA ALA A 7 8.03 -20.60 -2.80
C ALA A 7 8.36 -22.07 -3.04
N HIS A 8 7.96 -22.90 -2.09
CA HIS A 8 7.93 -24.35 -2.17
C HIS A 8 6.64 -24.84 -1.50
N ASP A 9 6.28 -26.10 -1.74
CA ASP A 9 5.07 -26.68 -1.18
C ASP A 9 5.12 -26.69 0.36
N LEU A 10 3.99 -26.34 0.98
CA LEU A 10 3.82 -26.16 2.42
C LEU A 10 4.66 -25.03 3.05
N LEU A 11 5.15 -24.07 2.24
CA LEU A 11 5.80 -22.87 2.76
C LEU A 11 4.87 -22.14 3.74
N ARG A 12 5.41 -21.80 4.92
CA ARG A 12 4.72 -21.07 5.98
C ARG A 12 5.08 -19.59 5.96
N VAL A 13 4.07 -18.73 6.03
CA VAL A 13 4.21 -17.27 6.11
C VAL A 13 3.28 -16.69 7.17
N ARG A 14 3.56 -15.47 7.63
CA ARG A 14 2.82 -14.79 8.72
C ARG A 14 2.18 -13.47 8.29
N TYR A 15 1.88 -13.35 7.01
CA TYR A 15 1.23 -12.20 6.40
C TYR A 15 0.33 -12.70 5.26
N PRO A 16 -0.83 -12.04 5.02
CA PRO A 16 -1.88 -12.58 4.16
C PRO A 16 -1.70 -12.25 2.68
N LEU A 17 -0.77 -11.39 2.27
CA LEU A 17 -0.51 -11.09 0.86
C LEU A 17 0.89 -11.56 0.48
N PHE A 18 0.99 -12.62 -0.30
CA PHE A 18 2.27 -13.22 -0.67
C PHE A 18 2.71 -12.80 -2.06
N GLN A 19 3.91 -12.24 -2.21
CA GLN A 19 4.49 -11.98 -3.53
C GLN A 19 5.23 -13.23 -4.01
N LEU A 20 4.60 -13.99 -4.89
CA LEU A 20 5.18 -15.13 -5.58
C LEU A 20 6.09 -14.67 -6.73
N LYS A 21 7.31 -15.22 -6.78
CA LYS A 21 8.30 -14.94 -7.82
C LYS A 21 8.72 -16.21 -8.53
N GLY A 22 8.91 -16.12 -9.83
CA GLY A 22 9.43 -17.24 -10.59
C GLY A 22 9.67 -16.90 -12.05
N LYS A 23 10.00 -17.96 -12.79
CA LYS A 23 10.26 -17.95 -14.21
C LYS A 23 9.40 -19.01 -14.90
N LEU A 24 8.82 -18.65 -16.02
CA LEU A 24 8.29 -19.59 -17.00
C LEU A 24 9.39 -19.96 -17.98
N ASP A 25 9.39 -21.21 -18.41
CA ASP A 25 10.28 -21.69 -19.48
C ASP A 25 10.18 -20.77 -20.72
N PRO A 26 11.31 -20.20 -21.21
CA PRO A 26 11.30 -19.26 -22.33
C PRO A 26 10.66 -19.80 -23.61
N PHE A 27 10.75 -21.12 -23.85
CA PHE A 27 10.17 -21.75 -25.03
C PHE A 27 8.64 -21.82 -25.00
N CYS A 28 8.01 -21.46 -23.87
CA CYS A 28 6.57 -21.47 -23.70
C CYS A 28 5.85 -20.38 -24.51
N GLY A 29 6.53 -19.27 -24.84
CA GLY A 29 5.96 -18.16 -25.63
C GLY A 29 4.78 -17.40 -25.00
N CYS A 30 4.34 -17.77 -23.80
CA CYS A 30 3.25 -17.07 -23.11
C CYS A 30 3.73 -15.68 -22.65
N VAL A 31 2.81 -14.72 -22.63
CA VAL A 31 3.03 -13.35 -22.14
C VAL A 31 2.43 -13.11 -20.76
N GLN A 32 1.62 -14.04 -20.27
CA GLN A 32 0.90 -13.93 -19.00
C GLN A 32 0.82 -15.28 -18.29
N ILE A 33 0.61 -15.20 -16.97
CA ILE A 33 0.23 -16.31 -16.12
C ILE A 33 -1.08 -15.99 -15.41
N VAL A 34 -1.81 -17.04 -15.06
CA VAL A 34 -3.02 -16.97 -14.26
C VAL A 34 -2.72 -17.61 -12.92
N VAL A 35 -3.04 -16.90 -11.84
CA VAL A 35 -2.91 -17.38 -10.47
C VAL A 35 -4.29 -17.44 -9.83
N SER A 36 -4.64 -18.59 -9.27
CA SER A 36 -5.88 -18.76 -8.49
C SER A 36 -5.61 -19.40 -7.14
N VAL A 37 -6.49 -19.10 -6.19
CA VAL A 37 -6.47 -19.63 -4.83
C VAL A 37 -7.80 -20.34 -4.63
N ASP A 38 -7.79 -21.54 -4.06
CA ASP A 38 -8.97 -22.39 -3.86
C ASP A 38 -10.15 -21.73 -3.15
N ARG A 39 -9.88 -20.73 -2.30
CA ARG A 39 -10.90 -20.00 -1.55
C ARG A 39 -11.40 -18.72 -2.23
N LEU A 40 -10.87 -18.39 -3.40
CA LEU A 40 -11.31 -17.24 -4.19
C LEU A 40 -12.02 -17.72 -5.46
N PRO A 41 -13.18 -17.13 -5.81
CA PRO A 41 -13.88 -17.47 -7.05
C PRO A 41 -13.16 -16.95 -8.29
N THR A 42 -12.31 -15.92 -8.13
CA THR A 42 -11.62 -15.24 -9.21
C THR A 42 -10.14 -15.61 -9.25
N SER A 43 -9.58 -15.59 -10.47
CA SER A 43 -8.15 -15.70 -10.73
C SER A 43 -7.57 -14.34 -11.13
N ALA A 44 -6.30 -14.11 -10.80
CA ALA A 44 -5.57 -12.91 -11.20
C ALA A 44 -4.61 -13.21 -12.35
N CYS A 45 -4.61 -12.34 -13.36
CA CYS A 45 -3.68 -12.41 -14.50
C CYS A 45 -2.47 -11.51 -14.25
N TRP A 46 -1.27 -12.04 -14.51
CA TRP A 46 -0.01 -11.33 -14.31
C TRP A 46 0.84 -11.40 -15.57
N ASN A 47 1.36 -10.25 -15.99
CA ASN A 47 2.23 -10.15 -17.16
C ASN A 47 3.61 -10.74 -16.88
N LEU A 48 4.19 -11.34 -17.91
CA LEU A 48 5.56 -11.81 -17.94
C LEU A 48 6.49 -10.73 -18.48
N CYS A 49 7.67 -10.60 -17.87
CA CYS A 49 8.75 -9.76 -18.37
C CYS A 49 9.99 -10.65 -18.56
N HIS A 50 10.41 -10.87 -19.81
CA HIS A 50 11.49 -11.82 -20.14
C HIS A 50 11.29 -13.22 -19.52
N SER A 51 10.05 -13.72 -19.58
CA SER A 51 9.61 -14.97 -18.94
C SER A 51 9.63 -14.98 -17.41
N LEU A 52 9.90 -13.86 -16.75
CA LEU A 52 9.85 -13.70 -15.30
C LEU A 52 8.48 -13.17 -14.88
N PHE A 53 8.04 -13.54 -13.68
CA PHE A 53 6.84 -12.99 -13.08
C PHE A 53 7.04 -12.61 -11.61
N LYS A 54 6.25 -11.63 -11.19
CA LYS A 54 5.93 -11.34 -9.80
C LYS A 54 4.41 -11.29 -9.70
N ALA A 55 3.82 -12.20 -8.94
CA ALA A 55 2.38 -12.29 -8.73
C ALA A 55 2.07 -12.12 -7.24
N PHE A 56 1.05 -11.36 -6.91
CA PHE A 56 0.58 -11.23 -5.53
C PHE A 56 -0.60 -12.17 -5.30
N VAL A 57 -0.54 -12.92 -4.20
CA VAL A 57 -1.46 -14.01 -3.86
C VAL A 57 -2.05 -13.75 -2.49
N VAL A 58 -3.37 -13.63 -2.40
CA VAL A 58 -4.08 -13.48 -1.12
C VAL A 58 -4.16 -14.85 -0.44
N LEU A 59 -3.84 -14.89 0.85
CA LEU A 59 -3.83 -16.07 1.69
C LEU A 59 -4.82 -15.90 2.83
N PHE A 60 -5.59 -16.95 3.06
CA PHE A 60 -6.48 -17.10 4.21
C PHE A 60 -5.77 -17.88 5.32
N PRO A 61 -6.15 -17.67 6.60
CA PRO A 61 -5.61 -18.46 7.69
C PRO A 61 -5.65 -19.97 7.42
N GLY A 62 -4.52 -20.63 7.67
CA GLY A 62 -4.32 -22.05 7.39
C GLY A 62 -3.75 -22.33 6.00
N CYS A 63 -4.08 -23.50 5.45
CA CYS A 63 -3.56 -23.96 4.18
C CYS A 63 -4.37 -23.39 3.00
N ASN A 64 -3.67 -22.84 2.01
CA ASN A 64 -4.19 -22.29 0.76
C ASN A 64 -3.59 -23.08 -0.40
N LEU A 65 -4.43 -23.55 -1.33
CA LEU A 65 -3.97 -24.20 -2.54
C LEU A 65 -3.86 -23.18 -3.66
N VAL A 66 -2.62 -22.83 -4.00
CA VAL A 66 -2.30 -21.86 -5.04
C VAL A 66 -2.04 -22.60 -6.34
N ARG A 67 -2.76 -22.23 -7.38
CA ARG A 67 -2.61 -22.78 -8.73
C ARG A 67 -2.05 -21.72 -9.64
N ILE A 68 -1.00 -22.08 -10.37
CA ILE A 68 -0.34 -21.19 -11.33
C ILE A 68 -0.40 -21.90 -12.68
N SER A 69 -0.94 -21.21 -13.68
CA SER A 69 -1.09 -21.78 -15.01
C SER A 69 -0.80 -20.77 -16.10
N CYS A 70 -0.31 -21.27 -17.22
CA CYS A 70 -0.38 -20.60 -18.52
C CYS A 70 -1.11 -21.54 -19.49
N GLN A 71 -1.09 -21.22 -20.79
CA GLN A 71 -1.74 -22.06 -21.81
C GLN A 71 -1.11 -23.47 -21.92
N HIS A 72 0.17 -23.63 -21.54
CA HIS A 72 0.93 -24.87 -21.77
C HIS A 72 1.29 -25.64 -20.49
N PHE A 73 1.43 -24.94 -19.36
CA PHE A 73 1.89 -25.53 -18.11
C PHE A 73 0.96 -25.17 -16.97
N ARG A 74 0.90 -26.05 -15.97
CA ARG A 74 0.21 -25.82 -14.70
C ARG A 74 1.04 -26.40 -13.57
N VAL A 75 1.08 -25.69 -12.46
CA VAL A 75 1.67 -26.16 -11.20
C VAL A 75 0.75 -25.77 -10.05
N GLU A 76 0.73 -26.61 -9.03
CA GLU A 76 0.01 -26.35 -7.79
C GLU A 76 0.99 -26.41 -6.62
N LEU A 77 0.78 -25.56 -5.63
CA LEU A 77 1.56 -25.56 -4.40
C LEU A 77 0.68 -25.10 -3.23
N ARG A 78 1.01 -25.58 -2.03
CA ARG A 78 0.31 -25.18 -0.81
C ARG A 78 1.08 -24.11 -0.07
N LEU A 79 0.43 -23.01 0.28
CA LEU A 79 0.96 -21.97 1.16
C LEU A 79 0.17 -21.95 2.47
N VAL A 80 0.88 -21.95 3.58
CA VAL A 80 0.28 -21.93 4.92
C VAL A 80 0.43 -20.54 5.51
N TYR A 81 -0.68 -19.82 5.68
CA TYR A 81 -0.69 -18.58 6.44
C TYR A 81 -0.92 -18.91 7.92
N GLU A 82 0.13 -18.77 8.71
CA GLU A 82 0.10 -18.88 10.16
C GLU A 82 -0.31 -17.54 10.77
N PHE A 83 -1.48 -17.51 11.39
CA PHE A 83 -1.93 -16.33 12.10
C PHE A 83 -1.05 -16.12 13.36
N PRO A 84 -0.38 -14.96 13.49
CA PRO A 84 0.47 -14.69 14.64
C PRO A 84 -0.38 -14.58 15.90
N HIS A 85 0.08 -15.21 16.98
CA HIS A 85 -0.61 -15.17 18.27
C HIS A 85 -0.14 -13.92 19.04
N LYS A 86 -1.08 -13.04 19.41
CA LYS A 86 -0.91 -11.89 20.31
C LYS A 86 0.28 -10.97 19.96
N PRO A 87 0.11 -10.02 19.01
CA PRO A 87 1.12 -8.99 18.77
C PRO A 87 1.37 -8.13 20.02
N GLU A 88 2.65 -7.80 20.28
CA GLU A 88 3.01 -6.74 21.25
C GLU A 88 2.63 -5.35 20.73
N ARG A 89 2.78 -5.14 19.41
CA ARG A 89 2.37 -3.92 18.71
C ARG A 89 1.76 -4.23 17.35
N ILE A 90 0.78 -3.42 16.94
CA ILE A 90 0.13 -3.49 15.64
C ILE A 90 0.26 -2.17 14.89
N ILE A 91 0.31 -2.22 13.57
CA ILE A 91 0.23 -1.04 12.71
C ILE A 91 -1.24 -0.74 12.39
N GLN A 92 -1.66 0.50 12.65
CA GLN A 92 -2.97 1.02 12.28
C GLN A 92 -2.81 2.25 11.37
N PRO A 93 -3.11 2.14 10.07
CA PRO A 93 -3.22 3.32 9.23
C PRO A 93 -4.48 4.11 9.59
N ILE A 94 -4.35 5.44 9.58
CA ILE A 94 -5.46 6.37 9.74
C ILE A 94 -5.43 7.43 8.65
N TYR A 95 -6.60 7.82 8.18
CA TYR A 95 -6.79 8.94 7.28
C TYR A 95 -7.37 10.11 8.06
N VAL A 96 -6.60 11.19 8.17
CA VAL A 96 -6.91 12.34 9.02
C VAL A 96 -7.55 13.44 8.20
N VAL A 97 -8.79 13.78 8.52
CA VAL A 97 -9.56 14.84 7.86
C VAL A 97 -9.74 16.01 8.84
N CYS A 98 -9.38 17.21 8.40
CA CYS A 98 -9.58 18.44 9.17
C CYS A 98 -11.07 18.71 9.41
N CYS A 99 -11.40 19.44 10.47
CA CYS A 99 -12.80 19.71 10.84
C CYS A 99 -13.55 20.57 9.81
N ASP A 100 -12.82 21.34 9.00
CA ASP A 100 -13.30 22.25 7.96
C ASP A 100 -13.23 21.65 6.53
N GLU A 101 -13.01 20.34 6.40
CA GLU A 101 -12.85 19.67 5.11
C GLU A 101 -13.79 18.47 4.89
N SER A 102 -14.01 18.16 3.60
CA SER A 102 -14.77 16.98 3.14
C SER A 102 -13.99 15.68 3.30
N GLY A 103 -12.66 15.74 3.25
CA GLY A 103 -11.77 14.57 3.22
C GLY A 103 -11.49 14.02 1.82
N THR A 104 -11.65 14.84 0.77
CA THR A 104 -11.17 14.48 -0.57
C THR A 104 -9.68 14.75 -0.70
N PHE A 105 -8.93 13.85 -1.35
CA PHE A 105 -7.51 14.08 -1.67
C PHE A 105 -7.33 14.61 -3.09
N GLN A 106 -6.17 15.22 -3.36
CA GLN A 106 -5.85 15.77 -4.68
C GLN A 106 -5.68 14.65 -5.73
N THR A 107 -6.25 14.85 -6.91
CA THR A 107 -6.19 13.89 -8.02
C THR A 107 -6.01 14.58 -9.38
N THR A 108 -5.63 13.82 -10.39
CA THR A 108 -5.53 14.26 -11.80
C THR A 108 -6.90 14.53 -12.41
N THR A 109 -6.91 15.25 -13.55
CA THR A 109 -8.12 15.63 -14.31
C THR A 109 -8.93 14.43 -14.80
N ASP A 110 -8.27 13.29 -14.98
CA ASP A 110 -8.82 11.98 -15.34
C ASP A 110 -9.51 11.26 -14.15
N LYS A 111 -9.56 11.93 -12.97
CA LYS A 111 -10.40 11.66 -11.79
C LYS A 111 -10.58 10.18 -11.46
N PRO A 112 -9.51 9.45 -11.07
CA PRO A 112 -9.74 8.32 -10.19
C PRO A 112 -10.56 8.78 -8.97
N PRO A 113 -11.34 7.88 -8.33
CA PRO A 113 -12.09 8.23 -7.13
C PRO A 113 -11.18 8.92 -6.11
N CYS A 114 -11.59 10.07 -5.60
CA CYS A 114 -10.79 10.89 -4.69
C CYS A 114 -11.50 11.16 -3.36
N ASP A 115 -12.60 10.46 -3.11
CA ASP A 115 -13.35 10.52 -1.86
C ASP A 115 -12.65 9.75 -0.72
N VAL A 116 -13.25 9.87 0.46
CA VAL A 116 -12.77 9.21 1.67
C VAL A 116 -12.69 7.69 1.50
N GLU A 117 -13.68 7.06 0.86
CA GLU A 117 -13.69 5.59 0.71
C GLU A 117 -12.50 5.13 -0.13
N SER A 118 -12.24 5.81 -1.24
CA SER A 118 -11.07 5.55 -2.07
C SER A 118 -9.76 5.76 -1.30
N ALA A 119 -9.65 6.84 -0.53
CA ALA A 119 -8.47 7.11 0.29
C ALA A 119 -8.20 5.96 1.29
N LEU A 120 -9.23 5.50 2.00
CA LEU A 120 -9.12 4.41 2.96
C LEU A 120 -8.67 3.11 2.29
N LYS A 121 -9.24 2.76 1.12
CA LYS A 121 -8.84 1.57 0.35
C LYS A 121 -7.39 1.65 -0.10
N ARG A 122 -7.00 2.77 -0.72
CA ARG A 122 -5.62 2.99 -1.21
C ARG A 122 -4.59 2.92 -0.11
N ILE A 123 -4.83 3.61 1.00
CA ILE A 123 -3.93 3.59 2.16
C ILE A 123 -3.84 2.18 2.73
N GLY A 124 -4.99 1.53 2.96
CA GLY A 124 -5.04 0.19 3.52
C GLY A 124 -4.32 -0.84 2.66
N PHE A 125 -4.53 -0.80 1.34
CA PHE A 125 -3.83 -1.67 0.41
C PHE A 125 -2.33 -1.34 0.30
N GLY A 126 -1.97 -0.06 0.30
CA GLY A 126 -0.58 0.40 0.34
C GLY A 126 0.19 -0.14 1.55
N ILE A 127 -0.41 -0.11 2.75
CA ILE A 127 0.19 -0.71 3.95
C ILE A 127 0.33 -2.23 3.81
N ARG A 128 -0.65 -2.93 3.20
CA ARG A 128 -0.53 -4.37 2.94
C ARG A 128 0.61 -4.70 1.97
N LEU A 129 0.78 -3.89 0.93
CA LEU A 129 1.90 -4.02 0.01
C LEU A 129 3.23 -3.79 0.73
N LEU A 130 3.33 -2.75 1.55
CA LEU A 130 4.51 -2.49 2.36
C LEU A 130 4.84 -3.69 3.25
N GLN A 131 3.85 -4.26 3.95
CA GLN A 131 4.03 -5.46 4.78
C GLN A 131 4.64 -6.62 3.98
N THR A 132 4.12 -6.84 2.77
CA THR A 132 4.58 -7.89 1.85
C THR A 132 6.01 -7.65 1.39
N LEU A 133 6.31 -6.43 0.96
CA LEU A 133 7.63 -6.06 0.44
C LEU A 133 8.68 -6.09 1.54
N THR A 134 8.36 -5.67 2.76
CA THR A 134 9.25 -5.81 3.92
C THR A 134 9.58 -7.29 4.17
N ALA A 135 8.59 -8.18 4.17
CA ALA A 135 8.81 -9.61 4.37
C ALA A 135 9.74 -10.23 3.32
N GLU A 136 9.51 -9.91 2.05
CA GLU A 136 10.26 -10.48 0.94
C GLU A 136 11.66 -9.86 0.79
N SER A 137 11.83 -8.59 1.13
CA SER A 137 13.15 -7.95 1.18
C SER A 137 14.00 -8.52 2.31
N LEU A 138 13.45 -8.68 3.51
CA LEU A 138 14.18 -9.31 4.62
C LEU A 138 14.48 -10.79 4.35
N TYR A 139 13.62 -11.48 3.60
CA TYR A 139 13.92 -12.83 3.13
C TYR A 139 15.09 -12.86 2.14
N SER A 140 15.14 -11.91 1.20
CA SER A 140 16.25 -11.78 0.25
C SER A 140 17.60 -11.58 0.93
N GLU A 141 17.63 -10.73 1.96
CA GLU A 141 18.87 -10.36 2.65
C GLU A 141 19.29 -11.36 3.74
N TYR A 142 18.31 -11.90 4.49
CA TYR A 142 18.57 -12.66 5.72
C TYR A 142 18.03 -14.08 5.69
N GLY A 143 17.41 -14.52 4.60
CA GLY A 143 16.82 -15.85 4.45
C GLY A 143 15.57 -16.09 5.31
N LYS A 144 15.04 -15.04 5.96
CA LYS A 144 13.87 -15.12 6.85
C LYS A 144 12.85 -14.04 6.54
N ARG A 145 11.58 -14.42 6.56
CA ARG A 145 10.44 -13.51 6.35
C ARG A 145 10.04 -12.89 7.69
N TYR A 146 10.44 -11.65 7.89
CA TYR A 146 9.98 -10.83 9.00
C TYR A 146 9.20 -9.64 8.46
N THR A 147 8.11 -9.29 9.12
CA THR A 147 7.36 -8.09 8.80
C THR A 147 6.55 -7.68 10.02
N PHE A 148 6.03 -6.45 9.98
CA PHE A 148 5.15 -5.94 11.01
C PHE A 148 3.76 -6.55 10.89
N LEU A 149 2.99 -6.48 11.98
CA LEU A 149 1.60 -6.91 12.02
C LEU A 149 0.70 -5.70 11.86
N CYS A 150 -0.40 -5.87 11.14
CA CYS A 150 -1.40 -4.84 10.93
C CYS A 150 -2.64 -5.16 11.77
N THR A 151 -3.46 -4.16 12.04
CA THR A 151 -4.86 -4.42 12.40
C THR A 151 -5.50 -5.25 11.29
N GLU A 152 -6.17 -6.34 11.64
CA GLU A 152 -6.84 -7.22 10.69
C GLU A 152 -8.36 -6.96 10.71
N ASP A 153 -9.00 -7.13 9.56
CA ASP A 153 -10.46 -7.06 9.45
C ASP A 153 -11.07 -8.34 10.07
N PRO A 154 -11.98 -8.23 11.06
CA PRO A 154 -12.63 -9.39 11.67
C PRO A 154 -13.43 -10.22 10.67
N ASN A 155 -13.85 -9.66 9.53
CA ASN A 155 -14.64 -10.36 8.54
C ASN A 155 -13.82 -11.27 7.62
N TYR A 156 -12.48 -11.20 7.62
CA TYR A 156 -11.55 -12.03 6.82
C TYR A 156 -11.78 -12.07 5.28
N GLU A 157 -12.87 -11.48 4.76
CA GLU A 157 -13.21 -11.43 3.34
C GLU A 157 -12.31 -10.45 2.57
N SER A 158 -11.76 -9.44 3.26
CA SER A 158 -10.86 -8.44 2.70
C SER A 158 -9.43 -8.53 3.28
N LEU A 159 -8.89 -9.75 3.44
CA LEU A 159 -7.51 -9.96 3.93
C LEU A 159 -6.42 -9.30 3.06
N ALA A 160 -6.75 -8.99 1.80
CA ALA A 160 -5.88 -8.24 0.92
C ALA A 160 -5.71 -6.77 1.33
N GLN A 161 -6.58 -6.23 2.19
CA GLN A 161 -6.53 -4.85 2.66
C GLN A 161 -6.25 -4.82 4.17
N VAL A 162 -5.67 -3.71 4.62
CA VAL A 162 -5.61 -3.35 6.05
C VAL A 162 -6.72 -2.35 6.30
N PRO A 163 -7.58 -2.53 7.33
CA PRO A 163 -8.57 -1.52 7.68
C PRO A 163 -7.90 -0.18 7.98
N CYS A 164 -8.10 0.80 7.10
CA CYS A 164 -7.71 2.18 7.35
C CYS A 164 -8.83 2.88 8.10
N ARG A 165 -8.52 3.57 9.20
CA ARG A 165 -9.52 4.26 10.02
C ARG A 165 -9.63 5.71 9.61
N LEU A 166 -10.84 6.18 9.33
CA LEU A 166 -11.11 7.61 9.23
C LEU A 166 -11.01 8.26 10.61
N HIS A 167 -10.18 9.29 10.74
CA HIS A 167 -10.10 10.13 11.93
C HIS A 167 -10.44 11.57 11.56
N ARG A 168 -11.54 12.08 12.10
CA ARG A 168 -11.88 13.50 12.00
C ARG A 168 -11.18 14.23 13.13
N SER A 169 -10.21 15.07 12.77
CA SER A 169 -9.43 15.85 13.72
C SER A 169 -10.07 17.22 13.94
N ASN A 170 -9.75 17.83 15.08
CA ASN A 170 -10.12 19.22 15.39
C ASN A 170 -9.29 20.27 14.63
N PHE A 171 -8.26 19.86 13.88
CA PHE A 171 -7.48 20.80 13.08
C PHE A 171 -8.30 21.51 12.03
N THR A 172 -7.97 22.77 11.79
CA THR A 172 -8.37 23.46 10.57
C THR A 172 -7.31 23.27 9.50
N ARG A 173 -7.67 23.30 8.22
CA ARG A 173 -6.69 23.25 7.12
C ARG A 173 -5.65 24.37 7.24
N PHE A 174 -6.10 25.56 7.63
CA PHE A 174 -5.22 26.72 7.82
C PHE A 174 -4.13 26.45 8.86
N GLU A 175 -4.50 25.85 9.99
CA GLU A 175 -3.54 25.45 11.03
C GLU A 175 -2.50 24.46 10.48
N VAL A 176 -2.94 23.41 9.76
CA VAL A 176 -2.02 22.40 9.22
C VAL A 176 -1.03 22.99 8.22
N TYR A 177 -1.42 24.02 7.47
CA TYR A 177 -0.57 24.66 6.46
C TYR A 177 0.42 25.69 7.04
N THR A 178 0.14 26.23 8.22
CA THR A 178 0.91 27.33 8.80
C THR A 178 1.85 26.87 9.91
N GLU A 179 1.48 25.81 10.61
CA GLU A 179 2.27 25.24 11.70
C GLU A 179 3.40 24.36 11.18
N THR A 180 4.41 24.16 12.02
CA THR A 180 5.52 23.25 11.69
C THR A 180 5.08 21.78 11.79
N PRO A 181 5.69 20.86 11.01
CA PRO A 181 5.37 19.43 11.07
C PRO A 181 5.41 18.82 12.49
N SER A 182 6.35 19.25 13.32
CA SER A 182 6.51 18.75 14.70
C SER A 182 5.38 19.20 15.62
N VAL A 183 4.84 20.41 15.41
CA VAL A 183 3.69 20.93 16.16
C VAL A 183 2.43 20.17 15.79
N ILE A 184 2.17 19.97 14.50
CA ILE A 184 1.02 19.18 14.02
C ILE A 184 1.12 17.72 14.51
N TRP A 185 2.28 17.10 14.40
CA TRP A 185 2.52 15.75 14.92
C TRP A 185 2.23 15.66 16.43
N SER A 186 2.71 16.63 17.22
CA SER A 186 2.54 16.63 18.68
C SER A 186 1.08 16.89 19.09
N LYS A 187 0.35 17.73 18.33
CA LYS A 187 -1.08 17.93 18.52
C LYS A 187 -1.85 16.65 18.18
N LEU A 188 -1.54 16.00 17.07
CA LEU A 188 -2.22 14.78 16.61
C LEU A 188 -1.96 13.62 17.58
N ALA A 189 -0.74 13.43 18.06
CA ALA A 189 -0.42 12.39 19.04
C ALA A 189 -1.28 12.52 20.32
N ARG A 190 -1.49 13.75 20.81
CA ARG A 190 -2.36 14.01 21.98
C ARG A 190 -3.82 13.74 21.67
N GLU A 191 -4.30 14.17 20.50
CA GLU A 191 -5.67 13.93 20.05
C GLU A 191 -5.95 12.42 19.92
N LEU A 192 -5.06 11.67 19.27
CA LEU A 192 -5.17 10.21 19.14
C LEU A 192 -5.14 9.51 20.50
N ARG A 193 -4.25 9.92 21.42
CA ARG A 193 -4.21 9.38 22.78
C ARG A 193 -5.51 9.60 23.53
N SER A 194 -6.11 10.78 23.37
CA SER A 194 -7.41 11.10 23.98
C SER A 194 -8.57 10.35 23.33
N THR A 195 -8.51 10.10 22.02
CA THR A 195 -9.60 9.49 21.25
C THR A 195 -9.58 7.95 21.34
N TYR A 196 -8.40 7.36 21.41
CA TYR A 196 -8.17 5.91 21.41
C TYR A 196 -7.30 5.46 22.60
N PRO A 197 -7.67 5.79 23.85
CA PRO A 197 -6.80 5.59 25.01
C PRO A 197 -6.36 4.13 25.22
N ASP A 198 -7.27 3.17 24.99
CA ASP A 198 -7.00 1.75 25.22
C ASP A 198 -6.05 1.12 24.19
N GLN A 199 -5.98 1.69 22.98
CA GLN A 199 -5.19 1.16 21.87
C GLN A 199 -3.88 1.90 21.67
N PHE A 200 -3.76 3.14 22.18
CA PHE A 200 -2.72 4.07 21.79
C PHE A 200 -1.30 3.52 21.98
N GLU A 201 -0.98 2.96 23.15
CA GLU A 201 0.37 2.47 23.49
C GLU A 201 0.74 1.14 22.79
N ALA A 202 -0.26 0.33 22.43
CA ALA A 202 -0.08 -0.94 21.73
C ALA A 202 -0.11 -0.78 20.19
N THR A 203 -0.29 0.44 19.69
CA THR A 203 -0.48 0.71 18.27
C THR A 203 0.61 1.64 17.76
N ILE A 204 1.21 1.25 16.63
CA ILE A 204 2.02 2.14 15.80
C ILE A 204 1.07 2.77 14.78
N TRP A 205 0.85 4.07 14.90
CA TRP A 205 -0.07 4.83 14.07
C TRP A 205 0.63 5.34 12.83
N ILE A 206 0.01 5.19 11.67
CA ILE A 206 0.46 5.82 10.43
C ILE A 206 -0.65 6.74 9.94
N ALA A 207 -0.49 8.03 10.19
CA ALA A 207 -1.45 9.06 9.85
C ALA A 207 -1.17 9.67 8.48
N PHE A 208 -2.20 9.72 7.65
CA PHE A 208 -2.18 10.33 6.32
C PHE A 208 -3.09 11.56 6.32
N MET A 209 -2.54 12.74 6.04
CA MET A 209 -3.29 14.00 6.07
C MET A 209 -4.07 14.22 4.77
N ALA A 210 -5.40 14.32 4.87
CA ALA A 210 -6.28 14.54 3.73
C ALA A 210 -6.03 15.86 3.00
N CYS A 211 -5.67 16.91 3.75
CA CYS A 211 -5.45 18.25 3.23
C CYS A 211 -4.16 18.41 2.42
N THR A 212 -3.38 17.36 2.15
CA THR A 212 -2.15 17.53 1.36
C THR A 212 -2.48 18.05 -0.04
N GLN A 213 -1.83 19.15 -0.43
CA GLN A 213 -1.99 19.76 -1.75
C GLN A 213 -0.65 20.08 -2.38
N TYR A 214 -0.52 19.72 -3.65
CA TYR A 214 0.60 20.07 -4.50
C TYR A 214 0.20 21.23 -5.43
N GLU A 215 0.92 22.34 -5.32
CA GLU A 215 0.71 23.53 -6.14
C GLU A 215 1.69 23.51 -7.31
N ALA A 216 1.32 22.87 -8.43
CA ALA A 216 2.18 22.80 -9.60
C ALA A 216 2.43 24.20 -10.22
N PRO A 217 3.66 24.55 -10.62
CA PRO A 217 3.92 25.82 -11.29
C PRO A 217 3.29 25.79 -12.69
N LEU A 218 2.35 26.71 -12.95
CA LEU A 218 1.55 26.77 -14.18
C LEU A 218 2.36 27.09 -15.45
N SER A 219 3.61 27.52 -15.32
CA SER A 219 4.38 28.19 -16.39
C SER A 219 5.75 27.59 -16.68
N GLU A 220 6.13 26.50 -16.02
CA GLU A 220 7.46 25.91 -16.18
C GLU A 220 7.39 24.58 -16.91
N ASN A 221 7.66 24.60 -18.22
CA ASN A 221 7.92 23.39 -19.03
C ASN A 221 9.32 22.82 -18.72
N ARG A 222 9.69 22.71 -17.44
CA ARG A 222 10.95 22.10 -17.01
C ARG A 222 10.70 21.10 -15.90
N GLU A 223 11.57 20.12 -15.82
CA GLU A 223 11.58 19.14 -14.73
C GLU A 223 12.03 19.84 -13.45
N LEU A 224 11.17 19.84 -12.43
CA LEU A 224 11.48 20.40 -11.11
C LEU A 224 12.39 19.43 -10.37
N MET A 225 13.37 19.95 -9.63
CA MET A 225 14.16 19.15 -8.70
C MET A 225 13.29 18.66 -7.54
N TYR A 226 13.71 17.57 -6.89
CA TYR A 226 13.00 16.99 -5.75
C TYR A 226 12.72 18.02 -4.63
N GLU A 227 13.70 18.84 -4.29
CA GLU A 227 13.55 19.88 -3.27
C GLU A 227 12.50 20.92 -3.67
N GLU A 228 12.46 21.34 -4.94
CA GLU A 228 11.44 22.28 -5.45
C GLU A 228 10.04 21.65 -5.34
N MET A 229 9.89 20.37 -5.71
CA MET A 229 8.61 19.67 -5.57
C MET A 229 8.14 19.58 -4.12
N GLN A 230 9.05 19.36 -3.17
CA GLN A 230 8.70 19.34 -1.74
C GLN A 230 8.20 20.70 -1.24
N HIS A 231 8.81 21.80 -1.67
CA HIS A 231 8.36 23.16 -1.28
C HIS A 231 6.97 23.50 -1.83
N MET A 232 6.59 22.89 -2.95
CA MET A 232 5.27 23.09 -3.59
C MET A 232 4.18 22.20 -2.97
N ALA A 233 4.55 21.25 -2.09
CA ALA A 233 3.64 20.30 -1.46
C ALA A 233 3.26 20.73 -0.04
N LYS A 234 2.12 21.40 0.11
CA LYS A 234 1.55 21.78 1.41
C LYS A 234 1.04 20.56 2.17
N ALA A 235 1.28 20.55 3.48
CA ALA A 235 0.94 19.43 4.37
C ALA A 235 1.45 18.07 3.87
N ASN A 236 2.55 18.07 3.10
CA ASN A 236 3.22 16.84 2.68
C ASN A 236 4.27 16.45 3.72
N PHE A 237 3.82 15.82 4.80
CA PHE A 237 4.67 15.46 5.93
C PHE A 237 5.44 14.16 5.65
N ALA A 238 6.59 14.02 6.31
CA ALA A 238 7.38 12.79 6.38
C ALA A 238 8.08 12.71 7.74
N LEU A 239 7.28 12.66 8.82
CA LEU A 239 7.77 12.72 10.19
C LEU A 239 7.34 11.49 10.99
N GLY A 240 8.27 10.80 11.64
CA GLY A 240 7.98 9.65 12.48
C GLY A 240 8.75 9.69 13.80
N ALA A 241 8.04 9.51 14.91
CA ALA A 241 8.61 9.40 16.26
C ALA A 241 7.61 8.72 17.19
N GLY A 242 8.05 8.20 18.35
CA GLY A 242 7.15 7.86 19.46
C GLY A 242 5.93 6.97 19.17
N GLY A 243 5.95 6.13 18.12
CA GLY A 243 4.80 5.30 17.73
C GLY A 243 3.78 5.97 16.80
N LEU A 244 4.05 7.17 16.28
CA LEU A 244 3.25 7.86 15.27
C LEU A 244 4.12 8.30 14.09
N ALA A 245 3.74 7.88 12.89
CA ALA A 245 4.20 8.46 11.63
C ALA A 245 3.12 9.40 11.08
N LEU A 246 3.51 10.58 10.62
CA LEU A 246 2.67 11.59 9.98
C LEU A 246 3.17 11.79 8.55
N LEU A 247 2.29 11.48 7.60
CA LEU A 247 2.55 11.45 6.17
C LEU A 247 1.55 12.33 5.41
N GLY A 248 1.98 12.89 4.28
CA GLY A 248 1.09 13.51 3.31
C GLY A 248 0.45 12.51 2.34
N THR A 249 -0.55 12.95 1.58
CA THR A 249 -1.24 12.17 0.55
C THR A 249 -1.00 12.66 -0.88
N ALA A 250 0.09 13.39 -1.13
CA ALA A 250 0.35 14.04 -2.42
C ALA A 250 0.34 13.06 -3.61
N THR A 251 0.80 11.83 -3.39
CA THR A 251 0.92 10.77 -4.41
C THR A 251 -0.18 9.72 -4.33
N LEU A 252 -1.17 9.89 -3.44
CA LEU A 252 -2.23 8.90 -3.20
C LEU A 252 -3.06 8.61 -4.46
N HIS A 253 -3.17 9.57 -5.38
CA HIS A 253 -3.81 9.41 -6.68
C HIS A 253 -3.23 8.27 -7.54
N ALA A 254 -1.95 7.94 -7.37
CA ALA A 254 -1.28 6.87 -8.11
C ALA A 254 -1.39 5.49 -7.41
N TRP A 255 -1.86 5.45 -6.15
CA TRP A 255 -1.89 4.21 -5.38
C TRP A 255 -3.08 3.33 -5.80
N PRO A 256 -2.90 2.02 -5.99
CA PRO A 256 -4.02 1.12 -6.26
C PRO A 256 -4.97 1.02 -5.06
N GLU A 257 -6.27 0.86 -5.32
CA GLU A 257 -7.29 0.65 -4.26
C GLU A 257 -7.30 -0.79 -3.74
N ASP A 258 -6.85 -1.73 -4.58
CA ASP A 258 -6.92 -3.16 -4.33
C ASP A 258 -5.99 -3.95 -5.24
N LEU A 259 -5.99 -5.27 -5.06
CA LEU A 259 -5.18 -6.19 -5.85
C LEU A 259 -5.57 -6.21 -7.34
N GLY A 260 -6.85 -5.99 -7.68
CA GLY A 260 -7.32 -5.99 -9.07
C GLY A 260 -6.85 -4.77 -9.86
N SER A 261 -6.67 -3.64 -9.18
CA SER A 261 -6.14 -2.40 -9.74
C SER A 261 -4.61 -2.31 -9.74
N LEU A 262 -3.91 -3.19 -9.00
CA LEU A 262 -2.45 -3.16 -8.85
C LEU A 262 -1.71 -3.28 -10.18
N THR A 263 -2.05 -4.24 -11.04
CA THR A 263 -1.37 -4.42 -12.33
C THR A 263 -1.49 -3.17 -13.18
N ARG A 264 -2.68 -2.54 -13.21
CA ARG A 264 -2.91 -1.29 -13.93
C ARG A 264 -2.01 -0.19 -13.39
N ALA A 265 -1.99 0.02 -12.08
CA ALA A 265 -1.16 1.05 -11.43
C ALA A 265 0.34 0.87 -11.72
N MET A 266 0.84 -0.36 -11.64
CA MET A 266 2.26 -0.67 -11.90
C MET A 266 2.66 -0.56 -13.39
N SER A 267 1.68 -0.63 -14.30
CA SER A 267 1.89 -0.52 -15.75
C SER A 267 1.57 0.87 -16.30
N ASP A 268 1.16 1.81 -15.45
CA ASP A 268 0.78 3.15 -15.88
C ASP A 268 2.04 3.97 -16.18
N THR A 269 2.26 4.29 -17.44
CA THR A 269 3.43 5.05 -17.92
C THR A 269 3.06 6.50 -18.30
N ARG A 270 1.92 7.01 -17.85
CA ARG A 270 1.49 8.39 -18.12
C ARG A 270 2.39 9.38 -17.38
N ARG A 271 2.76 10.48 -18.04
CA ARG A 271 3.56 11.56 -17.44
C ARG A 271 2.66 12.49 -16.63
N LEU A 272 3.01 12.72 -15.36
CA LEU A 272 2.19 13.50 -14.41
C LEU A 272 2.43 15.02 -14.48
N GLN A 273 3.52 15.46 -15.12
CA GLN A 273 3.92 16.88 -15.22
C GLN A 273 2.80 17.81 -15.71
N GLN A 274 1.88 17.31 -16.54
CA GLN A 274 0.78 18.10 -17.11
C GLN A 274 -0.54 17.97 -16.34
N MET A 275 -0.56 17.18 -15.25
CA MET A 275 -1.79 16.81 -14.55
C MET A 275 -2.01 17.57 -13.24
N GLY A 276 -1.10 18.48 -12.88
CA GLY A 276 -1.23 19.34 -11.69
C GLY A 276 -1.15 18.57 -10.36
N VAL A 277 -0.54 17.38 -10.35
CA VAL A 277 -0.33 16.54 -9.18
C VAL A 277 1.16 16.29 -8.94
N MET A 278 1.52 15.89 -7.73
CA MET A 278 2.91 15.60 -7.38
C MET A 278 3.42 14.35 -8.10
N ASP A 279 4.59 14.46 -8.73
CA ASP A 279 5.30 13.36 -9.36
C ASP A 279 6.50 12.94 -8.49
N ASP A 280 6.30 11.90 -7.67
CA ASP A 280 7.36 11.33 -6.81
C ASP A 280 7.85 9.97 -7.35
N THR A 281 7.95 9.84 -8.67
CA THR A 281 8.42 8.62 -9.36
C THR A 281 9.95 8.54 -9.47
N ALA A 282 10.66 9.59 -9.08
CA ALA A 282 12.08 9.78 -9.35
C ALA A 282 12.44 9.68 -10.86
N TYR A 283 11.55 10.18 -11.73
CA TYR A 283 11.66 10.19 -13.20
C TYR A 283 11.77 8.78 -13.83
N ARG A 284 11.12 7.79 -13.22
CA ARG A 284 11.13 6.39 -13.67
C ARG A 284 9.85 6.01 -14.40
#